data_AF-A0A7I8DG88-F1
#
_entry.id   AF-A0A7I8DG88-F1
#
_cell.length_a   1.000
_cell.length_b   1.000
_cell.length_c   1.000
_cell.angle_alpha   90.00
_cell.angle_beta   90.00
_cell.angle_gamma   90.00
#
_symmetry.space_group_name_H-M   'P 1'
#
loop_
_entity.id
_entity.type
_entity.pdbx_description
1 polymer ?
#
loop_
_entity_poly.entity_id
_entity_poly.type
_entity_poly.pdbx_seq_one_letter_code
_entity_poly.pdbx_strand_id
1 'polypeptide(L)'
;MMLSTTGTVIVSVAMGYWIAVRCGMNVASGVFGNVPGGLVQMVSLSQEIQNVDVTAVTLMQTMRLLTIVFLAPFLAVHWIRHDTAVTDQTYSMISSALPTITHVALYLVIAILGAWAGRRIHLPSSHISGPLLATAIASIWLGGGAPHVPPALVNLSQLFIIMFVVSPILTTWFWRGPLALCLRRKRW
;
A
#
# COMPACT_ATOMS: atom_id res chain seq x y z
N MET A 1 -2.68 13.86 -17.71
CA MET A 1 -1.60 13.47 -16.77
C MET A 1 -1.05 14.68 -16.02
N MET A 2 -0.52 15.72 -16.69
CA MET A 2 -0.02 16.95 -16.05
C MET A 2 -1.05 17.67 -15.15
N LEU A 3 -2.32 17.76 -15.57
CA LEU A 3 -3.38 18.41 -14.76
C LEU A 3 -3.66 17.66 -13.44
N SER A 4 -3.61 16.32 -13.49
CA SER A 4 -3.84 15.47 -12.31
C SER A 4 -2.68 15.58 -11.32
N THR A 5 -1.44 15.57 -11.79
CA THR A 5 -0.26 15.70 -10.93
C THR A 5 -0.19 17.09 -10.29
N THR A 6 -0.43 18.15 -11.07
CA THR A 6 -0.46 19.52 -10.55
C THR A 6 -1.58 19.70 -9.52
N GLY A 7 -2.77 19.15 -9.78
CA GLY A 7 -3.88 19.16 -8.82
C GLY A 7 -3.52 18.48 -7.51
N THR A 8 -2.89 17.30 -7.55
CA THR A 8 -2.47 16.60 -6.32
C THR A 8 -1.41 17.37 -5.53
N VAL A 9 -0.48 18.06 -6.20
CA VAL A 9 0.54 18.86 -5.54
C VAL A 9 -0.10 20.07 -4.85
N ILE A 10 -0.99 20.79 -5.54
CA ILE A 10 -1.71 21.95 -4.98
C ILE A 10 -2.49 21.55 -3.73
N VAL A 11 -3.26 20.46 -3.82
CA VAL A 11 -4.04 19.97 -2.67
C VAL A 11 -3.14 19.54 -1.52
N SER A 12 -2.01 18.86 -1.80
CA SER A 12 -1.07 18.43 -0.76
C SER A 12 -0.42 19.61 -0.03
N VAL A 13 -0.04 20.66 -0.76
CA VAL A 13 0.53 21.88 -0.17
C VAL A 13 -0.53 22.65 0.62
N ALA A 14 -1.74 22.77 0.09
CA ALA A 14 -2.86 23.42 0.80
C ALA A 14 -3.20 22.70 2.11
N MET A 15 -3.23 21.36 2.10
CA MET A 15 -3.48 20.55 3.29
C MET A 15 -2.33 20.69 4.30
N GLY A 16 -1.08 20.70 3.84
CA GLY A 16 0.09 20.93 4.69
C GLY A 16 0.11 22.30 5.36
N TYR A 17 -0.29 23.35 4.63
CA TYR A 17 -0.47 24.69 5.20
C TYR A 17 -1.58 24.71 6.26
N TRP A 18 -2.73 24.10 5.96
CA TRP A 18 -3.86 24.01 6.88
C TRP A 18 -3.49 23.31 8.19
N ILE A 19 -2.79 22.18 8.10
CA ILE A 19 -2.31 21.43 9.27
C ILE A 19 -1.29 22.25 10.05
N ALA A 20 -0.38 22.96 9.38
CA ALA A 20 0.62 23.78 10.05
C ALA A 20 -0.01 24.89 10.90
N VAL A 21 -1.00 25.59 10.36
CA VAL A 21 -1.74 26.63 11.07
C VAL A 21 -2.53 26.06 12.24
N ARG A 22 -3.16 24.89 12.08
CA ARG A 22 -3.96 24.26 13.15
C ARG A 22 -3.12 23.65 14.27
N CYS A 23 -1.93 23.13 13.97
CA CYS A 23 -1.06 22.49 14.94
C CYS A 23 0.01 23.45 15.52
N GLY A 24 0.04 24.72 15.09
CA GLY A 24 1.03 25.70 15.57
C GLY A 24 2.48 25.36 15.20
N MET A 25 2.68 24.58 14.13
CA MET A 25 3.98 24.13 13.67
C MET A 25 4.47 24.97 12.48
N ASN A 26 5.77 24.91 12.17
CA ASN A 26 6.31 25.61 11.00
C ASN A 26 5.63 25.09 9.71
N VAL A 27 5.23 26.01 8.82
CA VAL A 27 4.61 25.72 7.52
C VAL A 27 5.46 24.74 6.71
N ALA A 28 6.78 24.86 6.78
CA ALA A 28 7.69 23.92 6.13
C ALA A 28 7.48 22.48 6.63
N SER A 29 7.38 22.24 7.94
CA SER A 29 7.09 20.90 8.51
C SER A 29 5.74 20.35 8.06
N GLY A 30 4.70 21.19 8.01
CA GLY A 30 3.37 20.78 7.55
C GLY A 30 3.37 20.37 6.08
N VAL A 31 4.08 21.12 5.23
CA VAL A 31 4.21 20.82 3.80
C VAL A 31 5.07 19.57 3.58
N PHE A 32 6.24 19.43 4.22
CA PHE A 32 7.08 18.23 4.12
C PHE A 32 6.41 16.96 4.65
N GLY A 33 5.50 17.08 5.63
CA GLY A 33 4.69 15.96 6.12
C GLY A 33 3.60 15.50 5.14
N ASN A 34 3.09 16.40 4.28
CA ASN A 34 1.97 16.13 3.38
C ASN A 34 2.39 15.86 1.92
N VAL A 35 3.54 16.35 1.48
CA VAL A 35 4.04 16.11 0.12
C VAL A 35 4.35 14.61 -0.05
N PRO A 36 3.76 13.94 -1.06
CA PRO A 36 4.01 12.53 -1.30
C PRO A 36 5.46 12.30 -1.77
N GLY A 37 6.24 11.54 -0.99
CA GLY A 37 7.63 11.17 -1.29
C GLY A 37 8.10 9.98 -0.45
N GLY A 38 9.34 9.52 -0.66
CA GLY A 38 9.93 8.47 0.16
C GLY A 38 10.22 8.96 1.58
N LEU A 39 9.78 8.20 2.61
CA LEU A 39 9.96 8.54 4.03
C LEU A 39 11.39 8.99 4.32
N VAL A 40 12.38 8.19 3.90
CA VAL A 40 13.80 8.44 4.16
C VAL A 40 14.28 9.74 3.49
N GLN A 41 13.83 10.02 2.26
CA GLN A 41 14.25 11.20 1.50
C GLN A 41 13.69 12.48 2.12
N MET A 42 12.41 12.48 2.50
CA MET A 42 11.77 13.66 3.09
C MET A 42 12.31 13.96 4.49
N VAL A 43 12.61 12.93 5.28
CA VAL A 43 13.22 13.08 6.60
C VAL A 43 14.64 13.60 6.50
N SER A 44 15.45 13.09 5.56
CA SER A 44 16.81 13.60 5.31
C SER A 44 16.79 15.06 4.84
N LEU A 45 15.89 15.40 3.91
CA LEU A 45 15.76 16.77 3.40
C LEU A 45 15.28 17.75 4.49
N SER A 46 14.39 17.30 5.37
CA SER A 46 13.94 18.11 6.51
C SER A 46 15.05 18.42 7.52
N GLN A 47 16.13 17.63 7.55
CA GLN A 47 17.30 17.90 8.41
C GLN A 47 18.21 19.00 7.84
N GLU A 48 18.18 19.24 6.52
CA GLU A 48 19.00 20.26 5.87
C GLU A 48 18.38 21.66 5.94
N ILE A 49 17.07 21.76 6.17
CA ILE A 49 16.34 23.03 6.17
C ILE A 49 16.19 23.56 7.60
N GLN A 50 16.70 24.77 7.82
CA GLN A 50 16.62 25.46 9.11
C GLN A 50 15.15 25.73 9.47
N ASN A 51 14.77 25.46 10.73
CA ASN A 51 13.42 25.57 11.30
C ASN A 51 12.39 24.46 10.98
N VAL A 52 12.79 23.33 10.37
CA VAL A 52 11.86 22.19 10.17
C VAL A 52 11.94 21.20 11.33
N ASP A 53 10.80 20.93 11.97
CA ASP A 53 10.67 19.83 12.93
C ASP A 53 10.57 18.48 12.20
N VAL A 54 11.70 17.78 12.15
CA VAL A 54 11.86 16.44 11.57
C VAL A 54 10.93 15.43 12.26
N THR A 55 10.66 15.59 13.56
CA THR A 55 9.83 14.68 14.35
C THR A 55 8.36 14.79 13.95
N ALA A 56 7.89 16.02 13.72
CA ALA A 56 6.52 16.24 13.24
C ALA A 56 6.32 15.64 11.84
N VAL A 57 7.32 15.78 10.95
CA VAL A 57 7.29 15.22 9.58
C VAL A 57 7.24 13.70 9.60
N THR A 58 8.09 13.04 10.40
CA THR A 58 8.08 11.56 10.53
C THR A 58 6.77 11.04 11.12
N LEU A 59 6.24 11.72 12.13
CA LEU A 59 4.95 11.37 12.74
C LEU A 59 3.80 11.46 11.72
N MET A 60 3.71 12.56 10.96
CA MET A 60 2.66 12.70 9.94
C MET A 60 2.75 11.61 8.86
N GLN A 61 3.95 11.31 8.38
CA GLN A 61 4.11 10.31 7.33
C GLN A 61 3.86 8.86 7.82
N THR A 62 4.20 8.57 9.08
CA THR A 62 3.95 7.24 9.68
C THR A 62 2.48 7.04 10.03
N MET A 63 1.80 8.07 10.52
CA MET A 63 0.34 8.03 10.72
C MET A 63 -0.39 7.74 9.41
N ARG A 64 0.07 8.29 8.27
CA ARG A 64 -0.50 7.95 6.96
C ARG A 64 -0.35 6.46 6.62
N LEU A 65 0.80 5.85 6.88
CA LEU A 65 1.01 4.42 6.66
C LEU A 65 0.12 3.57 7.57
N LEU A 66 0.03 3.91 8.86
CA LEU A 66 -0.86 3.24 9.80
C LEU A 66 -2.31 3.32 9.34
N THR A 67 -2.78 4.51 8.93
CA THR A 67 -4.12 4.69 8.38
C THR A 67 -4.33 3.78 7.18
N ILE A 68 -3.41 3.72 6.20
CA ILE A 68 -3.58 2.83 5.05
C ILE A 68 -3.65 1.36 5.48
N VAL A 69 -2.80 0.91 6.40
CA VAL A 69 -2.74 -0.48 6.87
C VAL A 69 -4.03 -0.90 7.58
N PHE A 70 -4.64 -0.02 8.38
CA PHE A 70 -5.90 -0.32 9.06
C PHE A 70 -7.13 -0.10 8.18
N LEU A 71 -7.16 1.01 7.44
CA LEU A 71 -8.33 1.44 6.69
C LEU A 71 -8.50 0.60 5.42
N ALA A 72 -7.43 0.20 4.73
CA ALA A 72 -7.53 -0.61 3.50
C ALA A 72 -8.27 -1.95 3.70
N PRO A 73 -7.90 -2.84 4.64
CA PRO A 73 -8.64 -4.07 4.88
C PRO A 73 -10.04 -3.80 5.45
N PHE A 74 -10.20 -2.75 6.27
CA PHE A 74 -11.51 -2.37 6.80
C PHE A 74 -12.49 -1.99 5.68
N LEU A 75 -12.05 -1.16 4.71
CA LEU A 75 -12.83 -0.82 3.52
C LEU A 75 -13.09 -2.04 2.64
N ALA A 76 -12.10 -2.91 2.46
CA ALA A 76 -12.26 -4.12 1.65
C ALA A 76 -13.37 -5.03 2.21
N VAL A 77 -13.42 -5.21 3.53
CA VAL A 77 -14.41 -6.09 4.18
C VAL A 77 -15.79 -5.45 4.28
N HIS A 78 -15.87 -4.15 4.55
CA HIS A 78 -17.16 -3.48 4.85
C HIS A 78 -17.81 -2.81 3.65
N TRP A 79 -17.01 -2.24 2.73
CA TRP A 79 -17.54 -1.44 1.61
C TRP A 79 -17.48 -2.17 0.27
N ILE A 80 -16.50 -3.06 0.08
CA ILE A 80 -16.34 -3.86 -1.15
C ILE A 80 -17.03 -5.23 -1.02
N ARG A 81 -17.90 -5.41 -0.02
CA ARG A 81 -18.79 -6.56 0.08
C ARG A 81 -19.98 -6.40 -0.88
N HIS A 82 -19.69 -6.27 -2.17
CA HIS A 82 -20.61 -6.76 -3.20
C HIS A 82 -20.49 -8.27 -3.19
N ASP A 83 -21.63 -8.95 -3.16
CA ASP A 83 -21.75 -10.38 -2.92
C ASP A 83 -20.63 -11.22 -3.56
N THR A 84 -19.81 -11.84 -2.72
CA THR A 84 -19.03 -13.03 -3.10
C THR A 84 -19.93 -14.21 -3.53
N ALA A 85 -21.24 -13.99 -3.71
CA ALA A 85 -22.13 -14.93 -4.38
C ALA A 85 -21.72 -15.20 -5.84
N VAL A 86 -21.01 -14.27 -6.51
CA VAL A 86 -20.46 -14.54 -7.85
C VAL A 86 -19.37 -15.63 -7.80
N THR A 87 -18.63 -15.73 -6.70
CA THR A 87 -17.60 -16.79 -6.51
C THR A 87 -18.20 -18.15 -6.14
N ASP A 88 -19.32 -18.19 -5.42
CA ASP A 88 -19.95 -19.47 -5.00
C ASP A 88 -20.88 -20.06 -6.07
N GLN A 89 -21.63 -19.24 -6.82
CA GLN A 89 -22.56 -19.77 -7.86
C GLN A 89 -21.84 -20.32 -9.09
N THR A 90 -20.70 -19.72 -9.46
CA THR A 90 -19.89 -20.16 -10.61
C THR A 90 -19.16 -21.48 -10.34
N TYR A 91 -18.88 -21.79 -9.07
CA TYR A 91 -18.29 -23.06 -8.65
C TYR A 91 -19.16 -24.25 -9.09
N SER A 92 -20.49 -24.13 -9.00
CA SER A 92 -21.42 -25.20 -9.33
C SER A 92 -21.45 -25.60 -10.81
N MET A 93 -21.22 -24.65 -11.73
CA MET A 93 -21.30 -24.89 -13.18
C MET A 93 -20.01 -25.45 -13.78
N ILE A 94 -18.85 -25.18 -13.16
CA ILE A 94 -17.53 -25.55 -13.71
C ILE A 94 -16.91 -26.76 -12.97
N SER A 95 -17.34 -27.06 -11.75
CA SER A 95 -16.95 -28.28 -10.99
C SER A 95 -17.34 -29.59 -11.69
N SER A 96 -18.28 -29.54 -12.63
CA SER A 96 -18.69 -30.71 -13.42
C SER A 96 -17.73 -31.03 -14.57
N ALA A 97 -16.82 -30.11 -14.94
CA ALA A 97 -16.01 -30.24 -16.15
C ALA A 97 -14.48 -30.38 -15.91
N LEU A 98 -13.89 -29.83 -14.84
CA LEU A 98 -12.48 -30.09 -14.49
C LEU A 98 -12.21 -30.15 -12.97
N PRO A 99 -11.27 -30.99 -12.51
CA PRO A 99 -10.86 -31.06 -11.09
C PRO A 99 -10.40 -29.72 -10.51
N THR A 100 -10.70 -29.47 -9.23
CA THR A 100 -10.35 -28.24 -8.47
C THR A 100 -8.86 -27.89 -8.55
N ILE A 101 -7.98 -28.90 -8.59
CA ILE A 101 -6.52 -28.75 -8.70
C ILE A 101 -6.11 -28.13 -10.04
N THR A 102 -6.80 -28.48 -11.13
CA THR A 102 -6.49 -27.99 -12.47
C THR A 102 -6.83 -26.50 -12.62
N HIS A 103 -7.90 -26.04 -11.98
CA HIS A 103 -8.29 -24.63 -11.96
C HIS A 103 -7.27 -23.75 -11.21
N VAL A 104 -6.78 -24.23 -10.07
CA VAL A 104 -5.74 -23.53 -9.31
C VAL A 104 -4.45 -23.45 -10.12
N ALA A 105 -4.04 -24.56 -10.76
CA ALA A 105 -2.85 -24.59 -11.60
C ALA A 105 -2.95 -23.62 -12.80
N LEU A 106 -4.10 -23.53 -13.45
CA LEU A 106 -4.35 -22.62 -14.57
C LEU A 106 -4.20 -21.15 -14.13
N TYR A 107 -4.82 -20.76 -13.01
CA TYR A 107 -4.68 -19.41 -12.47
C TYR A 107 -3.25 -19.09 -12.02
N LEU A 108 -2.50 -20.08 -11.52
CA LEU A 108 -1.09 -19.92 -11.16
C LEU A 108 -0.23 -19.65 -12.41
N VAL A 109 -0.46 -20.39 -13.50
CA VAL A 109 0.22 -20.15 -14.79
C VAL A 109 -0.12 -18.77 -15.34
N ILE A 110 -1.39 -18.35 -15.28
CA ILE A 110 -1.81 -17.01 -15.70
C ILE A 110 -1.16 -15.93 -14.84
N ALA A 111 -1.06 -16.12 -13.53
CA ALA A 111 -0.41 -15.17 -12.63
C ALA A 111 1.09 -15.01 -12.95
N ILE A 112 1.80 -16.10 -13.27
CA ILE A 112 3.20 -16.08 -13.68
C ILE A 112 3.36 -15.36 -15.03
N LEU A 113 2.51 -15.71 -16.01
CA LEU A 113 2.51 -15.05 -17.32
C LEU A 113 2.17 -13.55 -17.20
N GLY A 114 1.25 -13.20 -16.31
CA GLY A 114 0.88 -11.82 -15.97
C GLY A 114 2.01 -11.04 -15.32
N ALA A 115 2.73 -11.63 -14.37
CA ALA A 115 3.94 -11.04 -13.81
C ALA A 115 5.01 -10.81 -14.88
N TRP A 116 5.23 -11.79 -15.75
CA TRP A 116 6.22 -11.72 -16.82
C TRP A 116 5.85 -10.67 -17.88
N ALA A 117 4.60 -10.65 -18.33
CA ALA A 117 4.07 -9.67 -19.27
C ALA A 117 4.03 -8.26 -18.66
N GLY A 118 3.60 -8.13 -17.40
CA GLY A 118 3.62 -6.86 -16.66
C GLY A 118 5.03 -6.30 -16.48
N ARG A 119 6.04 -7.18 -16.40
CA ARG A 119 7.46 -6.80 -16.40
C ARG A 119 7.90 -6.20 -17.74
N ARG A 120 7.37 -6.70 -18.86
CA ARG A 120 7.64 -6.14 -20.20
C ARG A 120 6.99 -4.77 -20.42
N ILE A 121 5.85 -4.50 -19.80
CA ILE A 121 5.08 -3.26 -20.01
C ILE A 121 5.52 -2.14 -19.03
N HIS A 122 6.60 -2.33 -18.25
CA HIS A 122 7.13 -1.34 -17.30
C HIS A 122 6.07 -0.78 -16.32
N LEU A 123 5.19 -1.64 -15.82
CA LEU A 123 4.27 -1.21 -14.77
C LEU A 123 5.05 -0.92 -13.47
N PRO A 124 4.68 0.16 -12.72
CA PRO A 124 5.39 0.64 -11.54
C PRO A 124 5.48 -0.38 -10.39
N SER A 125 4.74 -1.49 -10.46
CA SER A 125 4.90 -2.66 -9.57
C SER A 125 4.62 -3.98 -10.30
N SER A 126 5.37 -4.28 -11.38
CA SER A 126 5.16 -5.48 -12.22
C SER A 126 4.90 -6.79 -11.46
N HIS A 127 5.53 -7.00 -10.30
CA HIS A 127 5.37 -8.19 -9.47
C HIS A 127 4.02 -8.27 -8.71
N ILE A 128 3.33 -7.17 -8.46
CA ILE A 128 2.03 -7.14 -7.77
C ILE A 128 0.91 -6.83 -8.77
N SER A 129 1.08 -5.79 -9.60
CA SER A 129 0.06 -5.37 -10.55
C SER A 129 -0.12 -6.34 -11.72
N GLY A 130 0.95 -7.01 -12.16
CA GLY A 130 0.92 -7.95 -13.29
C GLY A 130 0.01 -9.16 -13.04
N PRO A 131 0.22 -9.92 -11.95
CA PRO A 131 -0.66 -11.01 -11.56
C PRO A 131 -2.10 -10.57 -11.31
N LEU A 132 -2.31 -9.42 -10.64
CA LEU A 132 -3.64 -8.89 -10.34
C LEU A 132 -4.44 -8.58 -11.61
N LEU A 133 -3.83 -7.88 -12.57
CA LEU A 133 -4.48 -7.57 -13.84
C LEU A 133 -4.73 -8.85 -14.67
N ALA A 134 -3.75 -9.75 -14.75
CA ALA A 134 -3.90 -10.97 -15.54
C ALA A 134 -4.99 -11.89 -14.98
N THR A 135 -5.05 -12.05 -13.67
CA THR A 135 -6.09 -12.85 -13.00
C THR A 135 -7.47 -12.20 -13.08
N ALA A 136 -7.56 -10.86 -13.01
CA ALA A 136 -8.83 -10.14 -13.22
C ALA A 136 -9.33 -10.22 -14.67
N ILE A 137 -8.44 -10.13 -15.66
CA ILE A 137 -8.81 -10.29 -17.08
C ILE A 137 -9.23 -11.74 -17.33
N ALA A 138 -8.47 -12.71 -16.82
CA ALA A 138 -8.77 -14.13 -16.97
C ALA A 138 -10.10 -14.51 -16.30
N SER A 139 -10.43 -13.96 -15.13
CA SER A 139 -11.71 -14.23 -14.48
C SER A 139 -12.91 -13.67 -15.24
N ILE A 140 -12.75 -12.52 -15.90
CA ILE A 140 -13.78 -11.95 -16.78
C ILE A 140 -13.93 -12.78 -18.07
N TRP A 141 -12.82 -13.20 -18.68
CA TRP A 141 -12.81 -13.91 -19.97
C TRP A 141 -13.23 -15.37 -19.88
N LEU A 142 -12.78 -16.09 -18.85
CA LEU A 142 -13.15 -17.50 -18.67
C LEU A 142 -14.53 -17.64 -18.03
N GLY A 143 -15.14 -16.55 -17.54
CA GLY A 143 -16.41 -16.57 -16.81
C GLY A 143 -16.35 -17.37 -15.50
N GLY A 144 -15.18 -17.94 -15.16
CA GLY A 144 -14.92 -18.68 -13.94
C GLY A 144 -14.46 -17.73 -12.84
N GLY A 145 -15.25 -17.65 -11.78
CA GLY A 145 -14.87 -16.94 -10.56
C GLY A 145 -13.49 -17.38 -10.05
N ALA A 146 -12.84 -16.50 -9.29
CA ALA A 146 -11.52 -16.77 -8.74
C ALA A 146 -11.49 -18.12 -7.99
N PRO A 147 -10.39 -18.91 -8.09
CA PRO A 147 -10.29 -20.18 -7.39
C PRO A 147 -10.53 -20.00 -5.89
N HIS A 148 -11.39 -20.84 -5.31
CA HIS A 148 -11.62 -20.85 -3.87
C HIS A 148 -10.34 -21.31 -3.16
N VAL A 149 -9.55 -20.35 -2.70
CA VAL A 149 -8.37 -20.60 -1.87
C VAL A 149 -8.81 -20.83 -0.42
N PRO A 150 -8.28 -21.85 0.27
CA PRO A 150 -8.65 -22.13 1.66
C PRO A 150 -8.45 -20.89 2.53
N PRO A 151 -9.39 -20.56 3.44
CA PRO A 151 -9.30 -19.38 4.29
C PRO A 151 -7.99 -19.32 5.10
N ALA A 152 -7.44 -20.47 5.49
CA ALA A 152 -6.15 -20.55 6.18
C ALA A 152 -4.98 -19.98 5.37
N LEU A 153 -4.97 -20.19 4.04
CA LEU A 153 -3.92 -19.69 3.15
C LEU A 153 -4.04 -18.17 2.94
N VAL A 154 -5.27 -17.67 2.86
CA VAL A 154 -5.55 -16.24 2.79
C VAL A 154 -5.15 -15.54 4.09
N ASN A 155 -5.47 -16.12 5.24
CA ASN A 155 -5.09 -15.58 6.55
C ASN A 155 -3.56 -15.54 6.72
N LEU A 156 -2.86 -16.60 6.29
CA LEU A 156 -1.39 -16.63 6.31
C LEU A 156 -0.78 -15.56 5.41
N SER A 157 -1.27 -15.41 4.17
CA SER A 157 -0.75 -14.38 3.24
C SER A 157 -1.00 -12.97 3.75
N GLN A 158 -2.16 -12.71 4.36
CA GLN A 158 -2.46 -11.43 5.02
C GLN A 158 -1.50 -11.13 6.17
N LEU A 159 -1.17 -12.12 7.02
CA LEU A 159 -0.19 -11.95 8.09
C LEU A 159 1.20 -11.62 7.54
N PHE A 160 1.64 -12.27 6.47
CA PHE A 160 2.93 -11.96 5.83
C PHE A 160 2.97 -10.55 5.25
N ILE A 161 1.89 -10.11 4.58
CA ILE A 161 1.79 -8.75 4.03
C ILE A 161 1.85 -7.71 5.17
N ILE A 162 1.09 -7.91 6.24
CA ILE A 162 1.09 -7.00 7.40
C ILE A 162 2.49 -6.97 8.03
N MET A 163 3.12 -8.12 8.23
CA MET A 163 4.48 -8.21 8.79
C MET A 163 5.52 -7.50 7.91
N PHE A 164 5.43 -7.63 6.58
CA PHE A 164 6.33 -6.94 5.65
C PHE A 164 6.17 -5.42 5.71
N VAL A 165 4.93 -4.92 5.78
CA VAL A 165 4.67 -3.48 5.85
C VAL A 165 5.05 -2.88 7.21
N VAL A 166 4.88 -3.63 8.30
CA VAL A 166 5.16 -3.17 9.67
C VAL A 166 6.65 -3.28 10.03
N SER A 167 7.40 -4.21 9.43
CA SER A 167 8.83 -4.41 9.70
C SER A 167 9.71 -3.13 9.54
N PRO A 168 9.59 -2.35 8.45
CA PRO A 168 10.28 -1.06 8.30
C PRO A 168 9.93 -0.05 9.39
N ILE A 169 8.67 -0.07 9.86
CA ILE A 169 8.17 0.85 10.89
C ILE A 169 8.78 0.46 12.24
N LEU A 170 8.75 -0.83 12.60
CA LEU A 170 9.39 -1.32 13.83
C LEU A 170 10.89 -1.08 13.81
N THR A 171 11.59 -1.40 12.72
CA THR A 171 13.05 -1.21 12.65
C THR A 171 13.47 0.25 12.69
N THR A 172 12.70 1.17 12.10
CA THR A 172 13.01 2.61 12.16
C THR A 172 12.64 3.24 13.51
N TRP A 173 11.53 2.88 14.14
CA TRP A 173 11.11 3.45 15.42
C TRP A 173 11.78 2.80 16.65
N PHE A 174 11.93 1.47 16.63
CA PHE A 174 12.47 0.73 17.76
C PHE A 174 14.00 0.83 17.83
N TRP A 175 14.68 0.77 16.69
CA TRP A 175 16.15 0.78 16.64
C TRP A 175 16.75 2.19 16.45
N ARG A 176 16.05 3.10 15.77
CA ARG A 176 16.45 4.52 15.63
C ARG A 176 15.49 5.45 16.38
N GLY A 177 15.03 5.03 17.55
CA GLY A 177 14.08 5.79 18.35
C GLY A 177 14.51 7.24 18.63
N PRO A 178 13.56 8.12 19.01
CA PRO A 178 13.81 9.53 19.30
C PRO A 178 14.91 9.78 20.36
N LEU A 179 15.24 8.77 21.18
CA LEU A 179 16.34 8.80 22.15
C LEU A 179 17.74 8.89 21.50
N ALA A 180 17.97 8.27 20.34
CA ALA A 180 19.25 8.34 19.65
C ALA A 180 19.52 9.74 19.05
N LEU A 181 18.46 10.42 18.60
CA LEU A 181 18.50 11.82 18.17
C LEU A 181 18.61 12.79 19.35
N CYS A 182 17.94 12.50 20.47
CA CYS A 182 18.02 13.30 21.70
C CYS A 182 19.42 13.24 22.33
N LEU A 183 20.12 12.10 22.27
CA LEU A 183 21.50 11.96 22.74
C LEU A 183 22.53 12.63 21.83
N ARG A 184 22.24 12.81 20.53
CA ARG A 184 23.11 13.56 19.61
C ARG A 184 22.99 15.08 19.78
N ARG A 185 21.83 15.57 20.26
CA ARG A 185 21.59 17.00 20.56
C ARG A 185 22.26 17.48 21.86
N LYS A 186 22.72 16.58 22.73
CA LYS A 186 23.49 16.96 23.94
C LYS A 186 25.00 17.05 23.74
N ARG A 187 25.49 16.89 22.51
CA ARG A 187 26.93 16.85 22.21
C ARG A 187 27.43 17.98 21.30
N TRP A 188 26.58 18.94 20.95
CA TRP A 188 26.91 20.19 20.25
C TRP A 188 26.02 21.31 20.75
#